data_AF-A0A968JB34-F1
#
_entry.id   AF-A0A968JB34-F1
#
_cell.length_a   1.000
_cell.length_b   1.000
_cell.length_c   1.000
_cell.angle_alpha   90.00
_cell.angle_beta   90.00
_cell.angle_gamma   90.00
#
_symmetry.space_group_name_H-M   'P 1'
#
loop_
_entity.id
_entity.type
_entity.pdbx_description
1 polymer ?
#
loop_
_entity_poly.entity_id
_entity_poly.type
_entity_poly.pdbx_seq_one_letter_code
_entity_poly.pdbx_strand_id
1 'polypeptide(L)'
;MSTAPIWHGVVQAAQANFYRVGVTNTEGSDPRSLTANPSTQAILCTCRTRLKKMGYQVMVGDRVQFVLGGETTASDASDQRGAIIAIEPRSSLLSRPAIANLDQVMVVFALAEPELDPYRLSRFLVQAETTGLPVQLCLNKCDLLTQAEQQGWVERLRRWGYDPLLVSARTGEGVPELLQVCTDQISVLMGLSGVGKSSLLNRLVPDLNLPTQAVSGRLQQGRHTTRHVELFPLQGTSGWVADSPGFNQVERYHCPSQDLIQCSQRSGSVLAAVSFAIVCTSRTLDVR
;
A
#
# COMPACT_ATOMS: atom_id res chain seq x y z
N MET A 1 11.46 -28.96 -29.94
CA MET A 1 12.12 -27.80 -29.31
C MET A 1 11.41 -27.54 -28.00
N SER A 2 12.02 -27.90 -26.87
CA SER A 2 11.42 -27.68 -25.55
C SER A 2 11.46 -26.18 -25.25
N THR A 3 10.31 -25.51 -25.22
CA THR A 3 10.20 -24.12 -24.79
C THR A 3 10.44 -24.08 -23.29
N ALA A 4 11.39 -23.26 -22.83
CA ALA A 4 11.64 -23.06 -21.40
C ALA A 4 10.32 -22.67 -20.70
N PRO A 5 10.06 -23.19 -19.48
CA PRO A 5 8.82 -22.91 -18.76
C PRO A 5 8.67 -21.42 -18.49
N ILE A 6 7.45 -20.90 -18.66
CA ILE A 6 7.10 -19.51 -18.35
C ILE A 6 6.61 -19.46 -16.90
N TRP A 7 7.19 -18.54 -16.14
CA TRP A 7 6.87 -18.31 -14.74
C TRP A 7 6.09 -17.00 -14.60
N HIS A 8 5.19 -16.97 -13.63
CA HIS A 8 4.42 -15.79 -13.27
C HIS A 8 4.86 -15.27 -11.89
N GLY A 9 4.81 -13.96 -11.74
CA GLY A 9 5.13 -13.34 -10.46
C GLY A 9 4.78 -11.86 -10.39
N VAL A 10 4.99 -11.28 -9.22
CA VAL A 10 4.75 -9.86 -8.93
C VAL A 10 6.07 -9.16 -8.67
N VAL A 11 6.27 -8.00 -9.30
CA VAL A 11 7.45 -7.16 -9.08
C VAL A 11 7.36 -6.54 -7.69
N GLN A 12 8.19 -7.01 -6.75
CA GLN A 12 8.22 -6.54 -5.37
C GLN A 12 9.05 -5.26 -5.21
N ALA A 13 10.16 -5.16 -5.94
CA ALA A 13 11.05 -4.00 -5.89
C ALA A 13 11.68 -3.75 -7.27
N ALA A 14 11.90 -2.48 -7.59
CA ALA A 14 12.58 -2.04 -8.80
C ALA A 14 13.89 -1.31 -8.45
N GLN A 15 15.00 -1.80 -9.00
CA GLN A 15 16.33 -1.19 -8.92
C GLN A 15 16.81 -0.84 -10.34
N ALA A 16 17.89 -0.05 -10.46
CA ALA A 16 18.33 0.52 -11.74
C ALA A 16 18.48 -0.53 -12.88
N ASN A 17 18.94 -1.74 -12.55
CA ASN A 17 19.24 -2.78 -13.55
C ASN A 17 18.50 -4.10 -13.33
N PHE A 18 17.82 -4.27 -12.19
CA PHE A 18 17.18 -5.52 -11.82
C PHE A 18 15.84 -5.29 -11.10
N TYR A 19 14.99 -6.29 -11.16
CA TYR A 19 13.68 -6.35 -10.53
C TYR A 19 13.66 -7.57 -9.61
N ARG A 20 13.18 -7.41 -8.38
CA ARG A 20 12.88 -8.54 -7.51
C ARG A 20 11.46 -9.00 -7.81
N VAL A 21 11.30 -10.23 -8.26
CA VAL A 21 10.00 -10.80 -8.62
C VAL A 21 9.66 -11.92 -7.64
N GLY A 22 8.57 -11.74 -6.88
CA GLY A 22 8.01 -12.81 -6.06
C GLY A 22 7.22 -13.77 -6.95
N VAL A 23 7.54 -15.06 -6.88
CA VAL A 23 6.88 -16.10 -7.69
C VAL A 23 5.48 -16.38 -7.13
N THR A 24 4.46 -16.54 -7.97
CA THR A 24 3.06 -16.73 -7.52
C THR A 24 2.42 -18.05 -7.97
N ASN A 25 3.23 -19.09 -8.21
CA ASN A 25 2.93 -20.42 -8.78
C ASN A 25 2.98 -20.56 -10.31
N THR A 26 3.42 -21.74 -10.73
CA THR A 26 3.47 -22.29 -12.09
C THR A 26 2.15 -22.99 -12.44
N GLU A 27 1.54 -22.58 -13.55
CA GLU A 27 0.46 -23.24 -14.31
C GLU A 27 -0.66 -23.95 -13.52
N GLY A 28 -1.85 -23.34 -13.48
CA GLY A 28 -3.12 -24.07 -13.23
C GLY A 28 -4.05 -23.52 -12.14
N SER A 29 -3.62 -22.56 -11.33
CA SER A 29 -4.46 -21.89 -10.32
C SER A 29 -4.90 -20.50 -10.80
N ASP A 30 -6.12 -20.09 -10.42
CA ASP A 30 -6.75 -18.80 -10.77
C ASP A 30 -5.76 -17.62 -10.67
N PRO A 31 -5.59 -16.76 -11.70
CA PRO A 31 -4.71 -15.59 -11.66
C PRO A 31 -5.09 -14.55 -10.58
N ARG A 32 -6.21 -14.72 -9.88
CA ARG A 32 -6.59 -13.93 -8.70
C ARG A 32 -6.18 -14.57 -7.37
N SER A 33 -5.90 -15.87 -7.36
CA SER A 33 -5.48 -16.60 -6.17
C SER A 33 -4.00 -16.36 -5.92
N LEU A 34 -3.69 -15.33 -5.15
CA LEU A 34 -2.33 -15.00 -4.74
C LEU A 34 -1.86 -15.94 -3.61
N THR A 35 -1.88 -17.27 -3.79
CA THR A 35 -1.36 -18.18 -2.75
C THR A 35 0.17 -18.05 -2.64
N ALA A 36 0.61 -16.99 -1.97
CA ALA A 36 1.97 -16.75 -1.58
C ALA A 36 2.23 -17.65 -0.38
N ASN A 37 2.90 -18.77 -0.62
CA ASN A 37 3.59 -19.45 0.47
C ASN A 37 4.67 -18.46 0.95
N PRO A 38 4.67 -17.96 2.20
CA PRO A 38 5.51 -16.83 2.65
C PRO A 38 7.02 -17.11 2.60
N SER A 39 7.43 -18.30 2.18
CA SER A 39 8.80 -18.67 1.80
C SER A 39 9.14 -18.43 0.32
N THR A 40 8.35 -17.63 -0.41
CA THR A 40 8.54 -17.43 -1.85
C THR A 40 9.83 -16.67 -2.14
N GLN A 41 10.86 -17.42 -2.51
CA GLN A 41 12.16 -16.94 -2.96
C GLN A 41 11.96 -15.89 -4.06
N ALA A 42 12.32 -14.65 -3.78
CA ALA A 42 12.28 -13.58 -4.78
C ALA A 42 13.38 -13.81 -5.80
N ILE A 43 13.03 -13.82 -7.08
CA ILE A 43 13.96 -14.06 -8.18
C ILE A 43 14.45 -12.72 -8.72
N LEU A 44 15.77 -12.61 -8.90
CA LEU A 44 16.36 -11.42 -9.50
C LEU A 44 16.20 -11.48 -11.02
N CYS A 45 15.37 -10.58 -11.55
CA CYS A 45 15.01 -10.54 -12.95
C CYS A 45 15.58 -9.32 -13.66
N THR A 46 15.98 -9.50 -14.92
CA THR A 46 16.25 -8.38 -15.85
C THR A 46 15.07 -8.18 -16.80
N CYS A 47 14.89 -6.97 -17.31
CA CYS A 47 13.88 -6.71 -18.34
C CYS A 47 14.49 -6.84 -19.74
N ARG A 48 13.93 -7.72 -20.58
CA ARG A 48 14.41 -7.90 -21.96
C ARG A 48 14.34 -6.59 -22.74
N THR A 49 15.41 -6.29 -23.49
CA THR A 49 15.54 -5.06 -24.29
C THR A 49 14.35 -4.80 -25.23
N ARG A 50 13.68 -5.85 -25.71
CA ARG A 50 12.48 -5.72 -26.55
C ARG A 50 11.34 -4.98 -25.83
N LEU A 51 11.10 -5.27 -24.55
CA LEU A 51 10.06 -4.61 -23.77
C LEU A 51 10.37 -3.11 -23.59
N LYS A 52 11.64 -2.79 -23.29
CA LYS A 52 12.10 -1.41 -23.20
C LYS A 52 11.93 -0.65 -24.52
N LYS A 53 12.23 -1.29 -25.67
CA LYS A 53 12.05 -0.70 -27.01
C LYS A 53 10.57 -0.49 -27.38
N MET A 54 9.67 -1.29 -26.82
CA MET A 54 8.21 -1.12 -26.97
C MET A 54 7.63 -0.07 -26.01
N GLY A 55 8.48 0.61 -25.21
CA GLY A 55 8.06 1.66 -24.27
C GLY A 55 7.50 1.17 -22.94
N TYR A 56 7.52 -0.15 -22.68
CA TYR A 56 7.04 -0.68 -21.41
C TYR A 56 8.04 -0.39 -20.28
N GLN A 57 7.57 0.33 -19.26
CA GLN A 57 8.27 0.52 -18.01
C GLN A 57 7.72 -0.44 -16.96
N VAL A 58 8.55 -1.39 -16.51
CA VAL A 58 8.24 -2.28 -15.39
C VAL A 58 8.21 -1.47 -14.09
N MET A 59 7.15 -1.63 -13.31
CA MET A 59 6.89 -0.94 -12.06
C MET A 59 6.67 -1.94 -10.92
N VAL A 60 6.82 -1.47 -9.68
CA VAL A 60 6.46 -2.25 -8.50
C VAL A 60 4.96 -2.53 -8.54
N GLY A 61 4.57 -3.77 -8.23
CA GLY A 61 3.20 -4.27 -8.34
C GLY A 61 2.81 -4.81 -9.72
N ASP A 62 3.66 -4.65 -10.75
CA ASP A 62 3.39 -5.30 -12.05
C ASP A 62 3.36 -6.82 -11.90
N ARG A 63 2.34 -7.43 -12.48
CA ARG A 63 2.28 -8.88 -12.73
C ARG A 63 3.04 -9.16 -14.01
N VAL A 64 4.01 -10.07 -13.95
CA VAL A 64 4.97 -10.30 -15.05
C VAL A 64 5.12 -11.78 -15.35
N GLN A 65 5.34 -12.05 -16.64
CA GLN A 65 5.84 -13.34 -17.10
C GLN A 65 7.36 -13.26 -17.24
N PHE A 66 8.07 -14.26 -16.73
CA PHE A 66 9.52 -14.33 -16.84
C PHE A 66 9.98 -15.76 -17.13
N VAL A 67 11.19 -15.88 -17.65
CA VAL A 67 11.87 -17.17 -17.86
C VAL A 67 13.12 -17.22 -17.01
N LEU A 68 13.42 -18.38 -16.44
CA LEU A 68 14.65 -18.60 -15.68
C LEU A 68 15.82 -18.83 -16.65
N GLY A 69 16.99 -18.28 -16.32
CA GLY A 69 18.20 -18.42 -17.11
C GLY A 69 19.20 -19.38 -16.47
N GLY A 70 19.61 -20.40 -17.23
CA GLY A 70 20.84 -21.18 -17.01
C GLY A 70 20.73 -22.37 -16.05
N GLU A 71 21.22 -23.53 -16.51
CA GLU A 71 21.90 -24.51 -15.68
C GLU A 71 23.14 -23.81 -15.08
N THR A 72 23.05 -23.29 -13.87
CA THR A 72 24.25 -22.83 -13.16
C THR A 72 24.97 -24.05 -12.61
N THR A 73 26.12 -24.40 -13.19
CA THR A 73 27.16 -25.19 -12.54
C THR A 73 27.76 -24.37 -11.40
N ALA A 74 27.00 -24.18 -10.33
CA ALA A 74 27.48 -23.64 -9.06
C ALA A 74 26.46 -24.05 -8.00
N SER A 75 26.99 -24.66 -6.95
CA SER A 75 26.35 -25.41 -5.88
C SER A 75 25.46 -24.60 -4.92
N ASP A 76 24.81 -23.53 -5.37
CA ASP A 76 24.01 -22.65 -4.52
C ASP A 76 22.63 -22.36 -5.15
N ALA A 77 21.57 -22.91 -4.54
CA ALA A 77 20.18 -22.69 -4.95
C ALA A 77 19.69 -21.22 -4.84
N SER A 78 20.57 -20.30 -4.43
CA SER A 78 20.29 -18.88 -4.21
C SER A 78 20.51 -17.99 -5.43
N ASP A 79 21.14 -18.49 -6.51
CA ASP A 79 21.61 -17.65 -7.63
C ASP A 79 20.74 -17.74 -8.90
N GLN A 80 19.51 -18.23 -8.76
CA GLN A 80 18.58 -18.36 -9.87
C GLN A 80 18.17 -16.96 -10.39
N ARG A 81 18.50 -16.65 -11.64
CA ARG A 81 18.18 -15.37 -12.29
C ARG A 81 17.11 -15.54 -13.36
N GLY A 82 16.30 -14.50 -13.55
CA GLY A 82 15.23 -14.48 -14.53
C GLY A 82 15.34 -13.36 -15.56
N ALA A 83 14.56 -13.48 -16.62
CA ALA A 83 14.33 -12.43 -17.60
C ALA A 83 12.83 -12.23 -17.80
N ILE A 84 12.33 -11.02 -17.50
CA ILE A 84 10.94 -10.62 -17.76
C ILE A 84 10.73 -10.56 -19.27
N ILE A 85 9.71 -11.29 -19.73
CA ILE A 85 9.35 -11.44 -21.14
C ILE A 85 8.04 -10.73 -21.49
N ALA A 86 7.15 -10.53 -20.52
CA ALA A 86 5.91 -9.79 -20.68
C ALA A 86 5.44 -9.16 -19.34
N ILE A 87 4.62 -8.12 -19.47
CA ILE A 87 3.91 -7.48 -18.36
C ILE A 87 2.42 -7.70 -18.62
N GLU A 88 1.69 -8.16 -17.61
CA GLU A 88 0.24 -8.35 -17.71
C GLU A 88 -0.50 -6.99 -17.65
N PRO A 89 -1.76 -6.92 -18.14
CA PRO A 89 -2.55 -5.70 -18.06
C PRO A 89 -2.72 -5.21 -16.61
N ARG A 90 -2.54 -3.90 -16.40
CA ARG A 90 -2.70 -3.28 -15.08
C ARG A 90 -4.17 -3.06 -14.74
N SER A 91 -4.60 -3.45 -13.55
CA SER A 91 -5.93 -3.10 -13.02
C SER A 91 -5.98 -1.65 -12.53
N SER A 92 -4.87 -1.15 -11.98
CA SER A 92 -4.73 0.22 -11.50
C SER A 92 -3.28 0.71 -11.64
N LEU A 93 -3.11 2.03 -11.58
CA LEU A 93 -1.79 2.66 -11.61
C LEU A 93 -1.80 3.94 -10.77
N LEU A 94 -1.06 3.93 -9.68
CA LEU A 94 -0.76 5.12 -8.90
C LEU A 94 0.53 5.75 -9.43
N SER A 95 0.50 7.06 -9.69
CA SER A 95 1.66 7.76 -10.25
C SER A 95 2.68 8.19 -9.20
N ARG A 96 2.23 8.42 -7.96
CA ARG A 96 3.05 8.88 -6.83
C ARG A 96 2.50 8.35 -5.51
N PRO A 97 3.13 7.34 -4.90
CA PRO A 97 4.24 6.51 -5.40
C PRO A 97 3.87 5.75 -6.68
N ALA A 98 4.89 5.39 -7.48
CA ALA A 98 4.67 4.62 -8.72
C ALA A 98 4.42 3.14 -8.38
N ILE A 99 3.14 2.75 -8.34
CA ILE A 99 2.71 1.39 -7.98
C ILE A 99 1.61 0.96 -8.94
N ALA A 100 1.76 -0.22 -9.54
CA ALA A 100 0.75 -0.84 -10.39
C ALA A 100 -0.08 -1.86 -9.59
N ASN A 101 -1.30 -2.14 -10.05
CA ASN A 101 -2.20 -3.16 -9.50
C ASN A 101 -2.46 -3.00 -8.00
N LEU A 102 -2.47 -1.76 -7.52
CA LEU A 102 -2.89 -1.42 -6.17
C LEU A 102 -4.41 -1.61 -6.04
N ASP A 103 -4.85 -2.38 -5.05
CA ASP A 103 -6.26 -2.73 -4.87
C ASP A 103 -6.95 -1.82 -3.83
N GLN A 104 -6.20 -1.33 -2.84
CA GLN A 104 -6.75 -0.46 -1.80
C GLN A 104 -5.74 0.53 -1.21
N VAL A 105 -6.27 1.63 -0.65
CA VAL A 105 -5.52 2.59 0.16
C VAL A 105 -5.93 2.47 1.62
N MET A 106 -4.97 2.19 2.49
CA MET A 106 -5.16 2.11 3.92
C MET A 106 -4.78 3.44 4.57
N VAL A 107 -5.78 4.20 5.01
CA VAL A 107 -5.57 5.45 5.72
C VAL A 107 -5.41 5.15 7.21
N VAL A 108 -4.23 5.42 7.76
CA VAL A 108 -3.88 5.15 9.16
C VAL A 108 -3.79 6.45 9.95
N PHE A 109 -4.59 6.55 11.01
CA PHE A 109 -4.54 7.61 12.00
C PHE A 109 -4.39 7.03 13.40
N ALA A 110 -3.75 7.76 14.30
CA ALA A 110 -3.72 7.41 15.71
C ALA A 110 -4.92 8.06 16.42
N LEU A 111 -5.54 7.32 17.34
CA LEU A 111 -6.58 7.86 18.22
C LEU A 111 -5.99 8.73 19.34
N ALA A 112 -4.78 8.38 19.81
CA ALA A 112 -4.03 9.13 20.81
C ALA A 112 -2.54 9.18 20.46
N GLU A 113 -1.86 10.24 20.90
CA GLU A 113 -0.41 10.45 20.72
C GLU A 113 0.09 10.34 19.26
N PRO A 114 -0.29 11.22 18.33
CA PRO A 114 -1.08 12.43 18.54
C PRO A 114 -2.58 12.14 18.58
N GLU A 115 -3.34 13.02 19.23
CA GLU A 115 -4.80 13.01 19.18
C GLU A 115 -5.30 13.13 17.73
N LEU A 116 -6.40 12.42 17.43
CA LEU A 116 -6.99 12.44 16.11
C LEU A 116 -7.61 13.80 15.81
N ASP A 117 -7.07 14.49 14.80
CA ASP A 117 -7.62 15.73 14.26
C ASP A 117 -8.57 15.43 13.08
N PRO A 118 -9.90 15.62 13.22
CA PRO A 118 -10.88 15.34 12.16
C PRO A 118 -10.62 16.12 10.87
N TYR A 119 -10.08 17.34 10.98
CA TYR A 119 -9.78 18.16 9.81
C TYR A 119 -8.62 17.59 9.02
N ARG A 120 -7.56 17.11 9.70
CA ARG A 120 -6.46 16.43 9.01
C ARG A 120 -6.93 15.13 8.41
N LEU A 121 -7.69 14.33 9.15
CA LEU A 121 -8.23 13.06 8.66
C LEU A 121 -9.04 13.26 7.37
N SER A 122 -9.95 14.24 7.34
CA SER A 122 -10.78 14.49 6.15
C SER A 122 -9.95 14.80 4.91
N ARG A 123 -8.83 15.54 5.04
CA ARG A 123 -7.93 15.83 3.93
C ARG A 123 -7.22 14.58 3.39
N PHE A 124 -6.84 13.66 4.28
CA PHE A 124 -6.26 12.37 3.89
C PHE A 124 -7.30 11.48 3.20
N LEU A 125 -8.54 11.42 3.73
CA LEU A 125 -9.62 10.66 3.11
C LEU A 125 -9.93 11.18 1.71
N VAL A 126 -10.06 12.49 1.54
CA VAL A 126 -10.23 13.10 0.21
C VAL A 126 -9.10 12.73 -0.74
N GLN A 127 -7.84 12.77 -0.29
CA GLN A 127 -6.69 12.38 -1.11
C GLN A 127 -6.68 10.89 -1.45
N ALA A 128 -7.12 10.02 -0.54
CA ALA A 128 -7.23 8.59 -0.80
C ALA A 128 -8.33 8.31 -1.85
N GLU A 129 -9.47 8.99 -1.74
CA GLU A 129 -10.61 8.83 -2.64
C GLU A 129 -10.33 9.31 -4.06
N THR A 130 -9.48 10.34 -4.23
CA THR A 130 -9.06 10.80 -5.57
C THR A 130 -8.24 9.77 -6.34
N THR A 131 -7.70 8.74 -5.65
CA THR A 131 -7.05 7.60 -6.32
C THR A 131 -8.06 6.72 -7.06
N GLY A 132 -9.34 6.80 -6.71
CA GLY A 132 -10.40 5.93 -7.24
C GLY A 132 -10.33 4.49 -6.73
N LEU A 133 -9.46 4.20 -5.75
CA LEU A 133 -9.34 2.90 -5.11
C LEU A 133 -10.19 2.84 -3.83
N PRO A 134 -10.68 1.66 -3.45
CA PRO A 134 -11.25 1.41 -2.13
C PRO A 134 -10.37 1.95 -1.00
N VAL A 135 -11.00 2.61 -0.02
CA VAL A 135 -10.32 3.21 1.13
C VAL A 135 -10.69 2.46 2.41
N GLN A 136 -9.70 1.87 3.08
CA GLN A 136 -9.85 1.30 4.40
C GLN A 136 -9.28 2.26 5.45
N LEU A 137 -10.12 2.74 6.37
CA LEU A 137 -9.68 3.56 7.49
C LEU A 137 -9.25 2.67 8.67
N CYS A 138 -8.05 2.93 9.20
CA CYS A 138 -7.47 2.22 10.33
C CYS A 138 -7.15 3.21 11.46
N LEU A 139 -7.75 3.01 12.62
CA LEU A 139 -7.60 3.84 13.81
C LEU A 139 -6.67 3.13 14.80
N ASN A 140 -5.39 3.45 14.71
CA ASN A 140 -4.35 2.87 15.53
C ASN A 140 -4.34 3.44 16.95
N LYS A 141 -3.69 2.71 17.86
CA LYS A 141 -3.57 3.07 19.29
C LYS A 141 -4.91 3.14 20.01
N CYS A 142 -5.87 2.28 19.63
CA CYS A 142 -7.16 2.18 20.31
C CYS A 142 -7.02 1.83 21.80
N ASP A 143 -5.96 1.10 22.14
CA ASP A 143 -5.60 0.67 23.49
C ASP A 143 -5.20 1.80 24.46
N LEU A 144 -5.17 3.04 23.99
CA LEU A 144 -5.00 4.24 24.84
C LEU A 144 -6.32 4.93 25.21
N LEU A 145 -7.44 4.50 24.62
CA LEU A 145 -8.77 5.06 24.84
C LEU A 145 -9.68 4.07 25.56
N THR A 146 -10.68 4.61 26.25
CA THR A 146 -11.79 3.81 26.78
C THR A 146 -12.69 3.31 25.65
N GLN A 147 -13.43 2.23 25.90
CA GLN A 147 -14.36 1.67 24.91
C GLN A 147 -15.43 2.68 24.44
N ALA A 148 -15.89 3.56 25.33
CA ALA A 148 -16.86 4.60 25.00
C ALA A 148 -16.29 5.64 24.03
N GLU A 149 -15.04 6.07 24.23
CA GLU A 149 -14.37 7.01 23.32
C GLU A 149 -14.08 6.38 21.96
N GLN A 150 -13.65 5.10 21.94
CA GLN A 150 -13.47 4.34 20.70
C GLN A 150 -14.78 4.26 19.90
N GLN A 151 -15.89 3.89 20.55
CA GLN A 151 -17.21 3.80 19.93
C GLN A 151 -17.68 5.16 19.38
N GLY A 152 -17.45 6.24 20.14
CA GLY A 152 -17.77 7.60 19.68
C GLY A 152 -17.08 7.97 18.37
N TRP A 153 -15.80 7.60 18.19
CA TRP A 153 -15.10 7.79 16.93
C TRP A 153 -15.62 6.91 15.80
N VAL A 154 -15.87 5.63 16.08
CA VAL A 154 -16.43 4.69 15.09
C VAL A 154 -17.77 5.18 14.56
N GLU A 155 -18.69 5.57 15.44
CA GLU A 155 -20.00 6.09 15.05
C GLU A 155 -19.89 7.38 14.23
N ARG A 156 -19.00 8.29 14.63
CA ARG A 156 -18.76 9.54 13.91
C ARG A 156 -18.30 9.27 12.48
N LEU A 157 -17.38 8.32 12.29
CA LEU A 157 -16.82 7.98 10.98
C LEU A 157 -17.78 7.16 10.12
N ARG A 158 -18.63 6.33 10.74
CA ARG A 158 -19.75 5.66 10.05
C ARG A 158 -20.76 6.65 9.49
N ARG A 159 -21.04 7.76 10.20
CA ARG A 159 -21.84 8.88 9.65
C ARG A 159 -21.15 9.58 8.49
N TRP A 160 -19.83 9.47 8.37
CA TRP A 160 -19.07 9.94 7.20
C TRP A 160 -19.02 8.89 6.08
N GLY A 161 -19.63 7.71 6.27
CA GLY A 161 -19.66 6.63 5.29
C GLY A 161 -18.42 5.73 5.30
N TYR A 162 -17.61 5.76 6.36
CA TYR A 162 -16.45 4.88 6.54
C TYR A 162 -16.72 3.87 7.65
N ASP A 163 -16.29 2.62 7.46
CA ASP A 163 -16.25 1.62 8.54
C ASP A 163 -14.81 1.46 9.04
N PRO A 164 -14.40 2.21 10.08
CA PRO A 164 -13.02 2.18 10.55
C PRO A 164 -12.73 0.90 11.32
N LEU A 165 -11.55 0.33 11.07
CA LEU A 165 -10.98 -0.72 11.91
C LEU A 165 -10.21 -0.09 13.06
N LEU A 166 -10.58 -0.44 14.30
CA LEU A 166 -9.79 -0.13 15.48
C LEU A 166 -8.62 -1.11 15.53
N VAL A 167 -7.40 -0.60 15.65
CA VAL A 167 -6.20 -1.42 15.70
C VAL A 167 -5.24 -0.94 16.77
N SER A 168 -4.43 -1.84 17.30
CA SER A 168 -3.30 -1.51 18.13
C SER A 168 -2.07 -2.26 17.67
N ALA A 169 -1.10 -1.52 17.12
CA ALA A 169 0.23 -2.07 16.87
C ALA A 169 0.92 -2.56 18.16
N ARG A 170 0.52 -2.02 19.33
CA ARG A 170 1.11 -2.37 20.63
C ARG A 170 0.56 -3.69 21.14
N THR A 171 -0.76 -3.85 21.22
CA THR A 171 -1.40 -5.05 21.78
C THR A 171 -1.65 -6.15 20.75
N GLY A 172 -1.73 -5.80 19.46
CA GLY A 172 -2.13 -6.70 18.37
C GLY A 172 -3.64 -6.74 18.15
N GLU A 173 -4.42 -5.98 18.92
CA GLU A 173 -5.87 -5.83 18.72
C GLU A 173 -6.17 -5.33 17.30
N GLY A 174 -7.18 -5.93 16.64
CA GLY A 174 -7.61 -5.56 15.30
C GLY A 174 -6.68 -5.98 14.15
N VAL A 175 -5.49 -6.52 14.45
CA VAL A 175 -4.53 -6.97 13.42
C VAL A 175 -5.04 -8.18 12.63
N PRO A 176 -5.70 -9.20 13.23
CA PRO A 176 -6.29 -10.30 12.47
C PRO A 176 -7.35 -9.83 11.46
N GLU A 177 -8.22 -8.91 11.85
CA GLU A 177 -9.24 -8.31 11.00
C GLU A 177 -8.59 -7.49 9.88
N LEU A 178 -7.51 -6.77 10.19
CA LEU A 178 -6.72 -6.05 9.20
C LEU A 178 -6.10 -6.99 8.14
N LEU A 179 -5.54 -8.12 8.57
CA LEU A 179 -4.99 -9.14 7.68
C LEU A 179 -6.07 -9.73 6.76
N GLN A 180 -7.29 -9.94 7.27
CA GLN A 180 -8.42 -10.40 6.47
C GLN A 180 -8.77 -9.37 5.37
N VAL A 181 -8.84 -8.08 5.71
CA VAL A 181 -9.09 -7.02 4.72
C VAL A 181 -7.99 -6.94 3.65
N CYS A 182 -6.75 -7.26 4.00
CA CYS A 182 -5.64 -7.26 3.05
C CYS A 182 -5.44 -8.58 2.28
N THR A 183 -6.23 -9.62 2.55
CA THR A 183 -6.12 -10.92 1.86
C THR A 183 -6.39 -10.76 0.37
N ASP A 184 -5.55 -11.38 -0.47
CA ASP A 184 -5.57 -11.28 -1.95
C ASP A 184 -5.46 -9.84 -2.51
N GLN A 185 -5.03 -8.86 -1.71
CA GLN A 185 -4.97 -7.46 -2.11
C GLN A 185 -3.56 -6.87 -2.00
N ILE A 186 -3.20 -5.99 -2.93
CA ILE A 186 -2.06 -5.08 -2.80
C ILE A 186 -2.55 -3.79 -2.15
N SER A 187 -2.05 -3.51 -0.96
CA SER A 187 -2.49 -2.37 -0.12
C SER A 187 -1.36 -1.36 0.06
N VAL A 188 -1.65 -0.06 0.09
CA VAL A 188 -0.66 0.97 0.42
C VAL A 188 -1.08 1.72 1.67
N LEU A 189 -0.13 1.98 2.57
CA LEU A 189 -0.38 2.74 3.79
C LEU A 189 -0.20 4.24 3.56
N MET A 190 -1.17 5.03 4.01
CA MET A 190 -1.17 6.49 3.99
C MET A 190 -1.43 7.03 5.40
N GLY A 191 -0.71 8.07 5.84
CA GLY A 191 -1.02 8.77 7.10
C GLY A 191 0.14 9.61 7.61
N LEU A 192 -0.10 10.43 8.64
CA LEU A 192 0.95 11.29 9.22
C LEU A 192 2.11 10.51 9.85
N SER A 193 3.25 11.16 10.01
CA SER A 193 4.32 10.60 10.84
C SER A 193 3.86 10.48 12.30
N GLY A 194 4.32 9.45 13.02
CA GLY A 194 3.96 9.24 14.43
C GLY A 194 2.66 8.47 14.70
N VAL A 195 1.78 8.30 13.70
CA VAL A 195 0.51 7.54 13.87
C VAL A 195 0.70 6.02 14.01
N GLY A 196 1.93 5.53 13.84
CA GLY A 196 2.29 4.12 14.04
C GLY A 196 2.24 3.21 12.81
N LYS A 197 2.30 3.76 11.59
CA LYS A 197 2.36 2.98 10.33
C LYS A 197 3.51 1.96 10.29
N SER A 198 4.73 2.37 10.65
CA SER A 198 5.89 1.46 10.69
C SER A 198 5.73 0.37 11.75
N SER A 199 5.12 0.69 12.89
CA SER A 199 4.81 -0.30 13.93
C SER A 199 3.75 -1.30 13.46
N LEU A 200 2.72 -0.85 12.74
CA LEU A 200 1.75 -1.74 12.10
C LEU A 200 2.41 -2.60 11.01
N LEU A 201 3.27 -2.02 10.17
CA LEU A 201 4.03 -2.75 9.16
C LEU A 201 4.87 -3.88 9.78
N ASN A 202 5.58 -3.61 10.88
CA ASN A 202 6.34 -4.66 11.58
C ASN A 202 5.44 -5.74 12.19
N ARG A 203 4.17 -5.46 12.50
CA ARG A 203 3.22 -6.48 12.96
C ARG A 203 2.70 -7.34 11.81
N LEU A 204 2.44 -6.69 10.67
CA LEU A 204 1.96 -7.33 9.44
C LEU A 204 3.04 -8.14 8.73
N VAL A 205 4.29 -7.69 8.87
CA VAL A 205 5.51 -8.28 8.29
C VAL A 205 6.60 -8.33 9.37
N PRO A 206 6.57 -9.33 10.27
CA PRO A 206 7.53 -9.49 11.37
C PRO A 206 9.01 -9.40 10.97
N ASP A 207 9.38 -9.89 9.79
CA ASP A 207 10.78 -9.92 9.33
C ASP A 207 11.30 -8.55 8.87
N LEU A 208 10.41 -7.55 8.71
CA LEU A 208 10.72 -6.24 8.16
C LEU A 208 11.63 -5.39 9.06
N ASN A 209 11.56 -5.59 10.38
CA ASN A 209 12.40 -4.95 11.40
C ASN A 209 12.62 -3.43 11.20
N LEU A 210 11.58 -2.69 10.78
CA LEU A 210 11.70 -1.25 10.58
C LEU A 210 11.98 -0.53 11.91
N PRO A 211 12.85 0.49 11.93
CA PRO A 211 13.05 1.31 13.11
C PRO A 211 11.75 2.04 13.48
N THR A 212 11.25 1.80 14.69
CA THR A 212 9.99 2.36 15.21
C THR A 212 10.17 3.64 16.04
N GLN A 213 11.41 4.08 16.29
CA GLN A 213 11.66 5.29 17.08
C GLN A 213 11.17 6.55 16.34
N ALA A 214 10.59 7.47 17.12
CA ALA A 214 10.09 8.74 16.64
C ALA A 214 11.18 9.46 15.82
N VAL A 215 10.79 9.94 14.64
CA VAL A 215 11.64 10.40 13.53
C VAL A 215 12.02 9.26 12.57
N SER A 216 11.15 9.04 11.58
CA SER A 216 11.44 8.38 10.30
C SER A 216 12.44 9.22 9.46
N GLY A 217 13.59 9.54 10.06
CA GLY A 217 14.64 10.40 9.52
C GLY A 217 15.88 9.62 9.05
N ARG A 218 15.81 8.29 8.99
CA ARG A 218 16.80 7.48 8.26
C ARG A 218 16.28 7.08 6.88
N LEU A 219 16.10 8.11 6.06
CA LEU A 219 16.46 8.05 4.64
C LEU A 219 17.59 9.07 4.41
N GLN A 220 18.66 8.97 5.20
CA GLN A 220 19.89 9.73 4.98
C GLN A 220 21.04 8.75 4.72
N GLN A 221 21.02 8.17 3.52
CA GLN A 221 22.22 8.09 2.70
C GLN A 221 21.79 8.35 1.26
N GLY A 222 22.29 9.45 0.70
CA GLY A 222 22.01 9.89 -0.67
C GLY A 222 21.17 11.17 -0.72
N ARG A 223 21.86 12.32 -0.71
CA ARG A 223 21.40 13.49 -1.47
C ARG A 223 21.05 12.98 -2.87
N HIS A 224 19.85 13.32 -3.37
CA HIS A 224 19.12 12.77 -4.53
C HIS A 224 17.99 11.79 -4.15
N THR A 225 16.80 12.39 -4.07
CA THR A 225 15.45 11.86 -3.86
C THR A 225 15.01 10.81 -4.90
N THR A 226 14.97 9.53 -4.52
CA THR A 226 14.11 8.50 -5.12
C THR A 226 13.67 7.58 -3.97
N ARG A 227 12.48 7.75 -3.37
CA ARG A 227 11.19 7.14 -3.77
C ARG A 227 11.27 5.64 -4.10
N HIS A 228 12.00 4.86 -3.32
CA HIS A 228 11.94 3.40 -3.42
C HIS A 228 10.62 2.91 -2.82
N VAL A 229 9.78 2.31 -3.65
CA VAL A 229 8.61 1.53 -3.21
C VAL A 229 9.05 0.08 -3.13
N GLU A 230 8.64 -0.61 -2.09
CA GLU A 230 8.79 -2.05 -1.97
C GLU A 230 7.46 -2.68 -1.53
N LEU A 231 7.13 -3.83 -2.11
CA LEU A 231 6.02 -4.67 -1.68
C LEU A 231 6.51 -5.78 -0.79
N PHE A 232 5.87 -5.90 0.37
CA PHE A 232 6.13 -6.93 1.34
C PHE A 232 4.94 -7.89 1.40
N PRO A 233 5.18 -9.21 1.34
CA PRO A 233 4.12 -10.20 1.54
C PRO A 233 3.65 -10.16 2.99
N LEU A 234 2.35 -10.23 3.20
CA LEU A 234 1.76 -10.28 4.53
C LEU A 234 1.87 -11.71 5.09
N GLN A 235 2.24 -11.84 6.36
CA GLN A 235 2.32 -13.16 6.98
C GLN A 235 0.92 -13.77 7.18
N GLY A 236 0.78 -15.04 6.79
CA GLY A 236 -0.47 -15.80 6.98
C GLY A 236 -1.58 -15.47 5.98
N THR A 237 -1.33 -14.61 4.98
CA THR A 237 -2.28 -14.31 3.91
C THR A 237 -1.58 -14.22 2.55
N SER A 238 -2.40 -14.15 1.50
CA SER A 238 -2.01 -13.93 0.12
C SER A 238 -1.74 -12.47 -0.26
N GLY A 239 -1.95 -11.56 0.70
CA GLY A 239 -1.90 -10.12 0.50
C GLY A 239 -0.50 -9.52 0.48
N TRP A 240 -0.41 -8.29 0.00
CA TRP A 240 0.82 -7.51 -0.06
C TRP A 240 0.61 -6.12 0.51
N VAL A 241 1.64 -5.56 1.14
CA VAL A 241 1.65 -4.18 1.59
C VAL A 241 2.82 -3.41 1.00
N ALA A 242 2.53 -2.24 0.45
CA ALA A 242 3.51 -1.31 -0.08
C ALA A 242 4.03 -0.37 1.01
N ASP A 243 5.35 -0.33 1.19
CA ASP A 243 5.99 0.81 1.83
C ASP A 243 6.31 1.87 0.78
N SER A 244 5.86 3.10 1.04
CA SER A 244 6.03 4.22 0.12
C SER A 244 6.42 5.51 0.84
N PRO A 245 7.73 5.79 0.96
CA PRO A 245 8.22 7.05 1.48
C PRO A 245 7.70 8.22 0.61
N GLY A 246 6.79 9.03 1.15
CA GLY A 246 6.29 10.25 0.51
C GLY A 246 4.79 10.28 0.17
N PHE A 247 4.07 9.16 0.29
CA PHE A 247 2.59 9.17 0.18
C PHE A 247 1.90 9.86 1.37
N ASN A 248 2.69 10.26 2.37
CA ASN A 248 2.28 10.79 3.66
C ASN A 248 2.28 12.34 3.76
N GLN A 249 2.54 13.06 2.66
CA GLN A 249 2.60 14.52 2.65
C GLN A 249 1.34 15.12 1.99
N VAL A 250 0.39 15.60 2.80
CA VAL A 250 -0.83 16.26 2.33
C VAL A 250 -0.60 17.74 1.97
N GLU A 251 0.48 18.36 2.47
CA GLU A 251 0.73 19.81 2.42
C GLU A 251 0.75 20.43 1.00
N ARG A 252 0.75 19.61 -0.06
CA ARG A 252 0.77 20.08 -1.46
C ARG A 252 -0.47 19.72 -2.28
N TYR A 253 -1.47 19.05 -1.71
CA TYR A 253 -2.69 18.73 -2.44
C TYR A 253 -3.66 19.92 -2.41
N HIS A 254 -3.51 20.81 -3.38
CA HIS A 254 -4.59 21.68 -3.84
C HIS A 254 -5.52 20.82 -4.69
N CYS A 255 -6.59 20.30 -4.09
CA CYS A 255 -7.65 19.60 -4.82
C CYS A 255 -8.58 20.67 -5.40
N PRO A 256 -8.62 20.86 -6.74
CA PRO A 256 -9.58 21.79 -7.35
C PRO A 256 -11.01 21.35 -7.02
N SER A 257 -11.93 22.30 -6.91
CA SER A 257 -13.35 22.02 -6.57
C SER A 257 -14.02 21.00 -7.48
N GLN A 258 -13.56 20.85 -8.72
CA GLN A 258 -14.07 19.89 -9.70
C GLN A 258 -13.76 18.42 -9.33
N ASP A 259 -12.57 18.14 -8.79
CA ASP A 259 -12.18 16.78 -8.38
C ASP A 259 -12.97 16.34 -7.14
N LEU A 260 -13.30 17.29 -6.24
CA LEU A 260 -14.17 17.04 -5.08
C LEU A 260 -15.60 16.66 -5.50
N ILE A 261 -16.14 17.33 -6.52
CA ILE A 261 -17.46 17.04 -7.08
C ILE A 261 -17.47 15.68 -7.78
N GLN A 262 -16.38 15.33 -8.48
CA GLN A 262 -16.30 14.03 -9.16
C GLN A 262 -16.14 12.86 -8.18
N CYS A 263 -15.38 13.05 -7.10
CA CYS A 263 -15.25 12.03 -6.05
C CYS A 263 -16.57 11.84 -5.29
N SER A 264 -17.32 12.92 -5.02
CA SER A 264 -18.61 12.83 -4.34
C SER A 264 -19.70 12.13 -5.14
N GLN A 265 -19.64 12.17 -6.47
CA GLN A 265 -20.55 11.43 -7.35
C GLN A 265 -20.23 9.93 -7.43
N ARG A 266 -19.00 9.52 -7.14
CA ARG A 266 -18.55 8.12 -7.20
C ARG A 266 -18.74 7.37 -5.88
N SER A 267 -18.63 8.08 -4.77
CA SER A 267 -18.69 7.48 -3.44
C SER A 267 -19.48 8.40 -2.50
N GLY A 268 -20.64 7.94 -2.02
CA GLY A 268 -21.50 8.73 -1.13
C GLY A 268 -20.84 9.13 0.19
N SER A 269 -19.81 8.40 0.62
CA SER A 269 -18.96 8.70 1.78
C SER A 269 -18.11 9.95 1.58
N VAL A 270 -17.67 10.21 0.34
CA VAL A 270 -16.88 11.40 0.00
C VAL A 270 -17.69 12.66 0.19
N LEU A 271 -19.00 12.65 -0.10
CA LEU A 271 -19.85 13.82 0.09
C LEU A 271 -19.86 14.28 1.56
N ALA A 272 -19.90 13.35 2.52
CA ALA A 272 -19.86 13.68 3.94
C ALA A 272 -18.47 14.18 4.39
N ALA A 273 -17.39 13.52 3.94
CA ALA A 273 -16.02 13.95 4.24
C ALA A 273 -15.66 15.30 3.60
N VAL A 274 -16.14 15.54 2.38
CA VAL A 274 -15.97 16.79 1.62
C VAL A 274 -16.85 17.89 2.18
N SER A 275 -18.12 17.63 2.54
CA SER A 275 -18.95 18.60 3.24
C SER A 275 -18.30 19.04 4.54
N PHE A 276 -17.72 18.12 5.32
CA PHE A 276 -17.01 18.47 6.55
C PHE A 276 -15.70 19.24 6.27
N ALA A 277 -14.91 18.83 5.28
CA ALA A 277 -13.70 19.53 4.89
C ALA A 277 -13.99 20.95 4.37
N ILE A 278 -15.06 21.14 3.59
CA ILE A 278 -15.54 22.42 3.08
C ILE A 278 -16.00 23.31 4.25
N VAL A 279 -16.84 22.78 5.15
CA VAL A 279 -17.32 23.50 6.35
C VAL A 279 -16.16 23.96 7.24
N CYS A 280 -15.10 23.16 7.38
CA CYS A 280 -13.93 23.55 8.16
C CYS A 280 -12.97 24.52 7.43
N THR A 281 -12.93 24.54 6.09
CA THR A 281 -12.15 25.54 5.34
C THR A 281 -12.80 26.93 5.33
N SER A 282 -14.13 27.01 5.43
CA SER A 282 -14.83 28.26 5.70
C SER A 282 -14.68 28.62 7.18
N ARG A 283 -13.69 29.45 7.52
CA ARG A 283 -13.55 30.15 8.81
C ARG A 283 -14.68 31.16 9.11
N THR A 284 -15.89 30.85 8.70
CA THR A 284 -17.10 31.63 8.93
C THR A 284 -18.25 30.65 8.98
N LEU A 285 -18.51 30.09 10.15
CA LEU A 285 -19.85 29.80 10.65
C LEU A 285 -19.71 29.45 12.13
N ASP A 286 -20.04 30.43 12.95
CA ASP A 286 -20.38 30.28 14.36
C ASP A 286 -21.29 29.06 14.52
N VAL A 287 -20.85 28.09 15.30
CA VAL A 287 -21.72 27.03 15.82
C VAL A 287 -22.31 27.56 17.12
N ARG A 288 -23.56 28.03 17.06
CA ARG A 288 -24.47 28.01 18.20
C ARG A 288 -25.31 26.74 18.15
#